data_AF-A0A4U5VPA9-F1
#
_entry.id   AF-A0A4U5VPA9-F1
#
_cell.length_a   1.000
_cell.length_b   1.000
_cell.length_c   1.000
_cell.angle_alpha   90.00
_cell.angle_beta   90.00
_cell.angle_gamma   90.00
#
_symmetry.space_group_name_H-M   'P 1'
#
loop_
_entity.id
_entity.type
_entity.pdbx_description
1 polymer ?
#
loop_
_entity_poly.entity_id
_entity_poly.type
_entity_poly.pdbx_seq_one_letter_code
_entity_poly.pdbx_strand_id
1 'polypeptide(L)'
;MNAFIEDILTRIQDLLELAPPENGFPALLTSDDQLFMFETAGVLIVNGESPVERKQALMRSLLLPLMDAFRLLLAKLLQETEEERQAALADCLSHAVGFASRTSKAFSNKQTVKQCGCTEVYRDCMQSFLPALSCPVQRGVLRSSVRSFLHRMIICLEEEVLPFIPAASEHMLKDCEAKDLQEFIPLISQITAKFKVRSGAFARLNEATSGRGVTNELPVPSPWQRQVSPFLQQVFMPLVLAIFEVLARPAEENDQAAALEKQMLRRSYFTFIQTVTGSGMNEVMANQGESVCRASSDVVNAARKLNAGRKLNAARKMNAARKLNAGRKLNAARKLNAALKLNAARKLRERAENIERVVFTIIQGAVDFPDPIAQKTCFIILSKLVELWGGKDGMVGFPDFIYKHIVPACFLAPLKPTFDLSDAQTVLTLSECALTLKMIHLKRGPELIQFLQQEYLPSLQVSPEISQELCQVIQQPDVKVLKNYIKAFFQRAKL
;
A
#
# COMPACT_ATOMS: atom_id res chain seq x y z
N MET A 1 -8.84 -45.49 5.98
CA MET A 1 -8.01 -44.49 6.71
C MET A 1 -8.84 -43.66 7.69
N ASN A 2 -10.12 -43.34 7.40
CA ASN A 2 -10.99 -42.52 8.27
C ASN A 2 -11.16 -43.04 9.71
N ALA A 3 -11.21 -44.36 9.91
CA ALA A 3 -11.37 -44.97 11.23
C ALA A 3 -10.23 -44.66 12.22
N PHE A 4 -9.07 -44.20 11.73
CA PHE A 4 -7.90 -43.96 12.56
C PHE A 4 -7.60 -42.48 12.79
N ILE A 5 -8.28 -41.54 12.12
CA ILE A 5 -7.94 -40.11 12.24
C ILE A 5 -8.19 -39.63 13.67
N GLU A 6 -9.34 -39.95 14.25
CA GLU A 6 -9.69 -39.55 15.61
C GLU A 6 -8.79 -40.26 16.63
N ASP A 7 -8.51 -41.54 16.43
CA ASP A 7 -7.58 -42.30 17.28
C ASP A 7 -6.17 -41.70 17.23
N ILE A 8 -5.69 -41.29 16.05
CA ILE A 8 -4.38 -40.64 15.88
C ILE A 8 -4.40 -39.29 16.59
N LEU A 9 -5.39 -38.43 16.32
CA LEU A 9 -5.50 -37.10 16.94
C LEU A 9 -5.58 -37.20 18.47
N THR A 10 -6.28 -38.21 18.99
CA THR A 10 -6.37 -38.48 20.43
C THR A 10 -5.01 -38.93 21.01
N ARG A 11 -4.26 -39.76 20.28
CA ARG A 11 -2.96 -40.28 20.71
C ARG A 11 -1.81 -39.28 20.63
N ILE A 12 -1.95 -38.22 19.84
CA ILE A 12 -0.95 -37.14 19.71
C ILE A 12 -1.37 -35.87 20.46
N GLN A 13 -2.45 -35.93 21.25
CA GLN A 13 -3.01 -34.74 21.91
C GLN A 13 -2.00 -34.06 22.85
N ASP A 14 -1.21 -34.85 23.56
CA ASP A 14 -0.09 -34.42 24.42
C ASP A 14 1.00 -33.66 23.65
N LEU A 15 1.16 -33.94 22.35
CA LEU A 15 2.09 -33.24 21.46
C LEU A 15 1.51 -31.92 20.90
N LEU A 16 0.20 -31.71 21.03
CA LEU A 16 -0.56 -30.56 20.51
C LEU A 16 -0.94 -29.55 21.62
N GLU A 17 -0.22 -29.55 22.73
CA GLU A 17 -0.44 -28.62 23.83
C GLU A 17 0.58 -27.47 23.81
N LEU A 18 0.09 -26.27 24.13
CA LEU A 18 0.95 -25.12 24.35
C LEU A 18 1.63 -25.26 25.72
N ALA A 19 2.96 -25.22 25.75
CA ALA A 19 3.74 -25.27 26.99
C ALA A 19 4.15 -23.85 27.43
N PRO A 20 3.46 -23.22 28.39
CA PRO A 20 3.87 -21.94 28.94
C PRO A 20 5.09 -22.08 29.86
N PRO A 21 5.93 -21.03 29.96
CA PRO A 21 7.19 -21.07 30.72
C PRO A 21 7.02 -21.29 32.23
N GLU A 22 5.81 -21.11 32.78
CA GLU A 22 5.53 -21.22 34.22
C GLU A 22 5.44 -22.65 34.74
N ASN A 23 5.21 -23.63 33.86
CA ASN A 23 4.81 -24.97 34.30
C ASN A 23 5.98 -25.81 34.84
N GLY A 24 7.25 -25.42 34.66
CA GLY A 24 8.42 -26.17 35.14
C GLY A 24 8.60 -27.57 34.52
N PHE A 25 7.66 -28.01 33.68
CA PHE A 25 7.70 -29.25 32.93
C PHE A 25 8.35 -28.98 31.57
N PRO A 26 9.38 -29.75 31.17
CA PRO A 26 9.95 -29.64 29.83
C PRO A 26 8.87 -30.01 28.80
N ALA A 27 8.72 -29.18 27.77
CA ALA A 27 7.89 -29.52 26.63
C ALA A 27 8.38 -30.83 25.99
N LEU A 28 7.46 -31.70 25.58
CA LEU A 28 7.80 -32.98 24.94
C LEU A 28 8.51 -32.78 23.60
N LEU A 29 8.25 -31.65 22.93
CA LEU A 29 8.78 -31.27 21.64
C LEU A 29 9.27 -29.82 21.67
N THR A 30 10.21 -29.50 20.78
CA THR A 30 10.57 -28.11 20.50
C THR A 30 9.41 -27.39 19.82
N SER A 31 9.35 -26.05 19.90
CA SER A 31 8.31 -25.28 19.21
C SER A 31 8.37 -25.46 17.68
N ASP A 32 9.56 -25.64 17.10
CA ASP A 32 9.73 -25.92 15.68
C ASP A 32 9.15 -27.29 15.28
N ASP A 33 9.37 -28.32 16.11
CA ASP A 33 8.80 -29.65 15.87
C ASP A 33 7.28 -29.66 16.05
N GLN A 34 6.76 -28.94 17.05
CA GLN A 34 5.31 -28.80 17.26
C GLN A 34 4.61 -28.18 16.04
N LEU A 35 5.25 -27.27 15.29
CA LEU A 35 4.68 -26.75 14.04
C LEU A 35 4.32 -27.88 13.07
N PHE A 36 5.18 -28.89 12.92
CA PHE A 36 4.89 -30.04 12.05
C PHE A 36 3.76 -30.91 12.59
N MET A 37 3.63 -31.03 13.91
CA MET A 37 2.51 -31.74 14.53
C MET A 37 1.17 -31.06 14.27
N PHE A 38 1.11 -29.73 14.41
CA PHE A 38 -0.08 -28.95 14.06
C PHE A 38 -0.36 -28.98 12.55
N GLU A 39 0.66 -28.94 11.70
CA GLU A 39 0.50 -29.11 10.24
C GLU A 39 -0.14 -30.48 9.94
N THR A 40 0.40 -31.54 10.56
CA THR A 40 -0.08 -32.92 10.39
C THR A 40 -1.52 -33.07 10.87
N ALA A 41 -1.85 -32.55 12.05
CA ALA A 41 -3.23 -32.57 12.57
C ALA A 41 -4.19 -31.84 11.62
N GLY A 42 -3.80 -30.66 11.11
CA GLY A 42 -4.58 -29.93 10.11
C GLY A 42 -4.80 -30.73 8.83
N VAL A 43 -3.74 -31.34 8.29
CA VAL A 43 -3.78 -32.17 7.07
C VAL A 43 -4.69 -33.39 7.25
N LEU A 44 -4.62 -34.07 8.39
CA LEU A 44 -5.47 -35.21 8.72
C LEU A 44 -6.95 -34.81 8.78
N ILE A 45 -7.28 -33.69 9.43
CA ILE A 45 -8.66 -33.19 9.54
C ILE A 45 -9.22 -32.81 8.16
N VAL A 46 -8.44 -32.08 7.35
CA VAL A 46 -8.89 -31.55 6.06
C VAL A 46 -9.03 -32.65 5.01
N ASN A 47 -8.10 -33.58 4.94
CA ASN A 47 -8.09 -34.65 3.95
C ASN A 47 -8.86 -35.91 4.39
N GLY A 48 -9.29 -36.00 5.65
CA GLY A 48 -10.17 -37.06 6.12
C GLY A 48 -11.51 -37.06 5.37
N GLU A 49 -12.05 -38.23 5.06
CA GLU A 49 -13.39 -38.34 4.47
C GLU A 49 -14.42 -38.31 5.61
N SER A 50 -14.70 -37.09 6.09
CA SER A 50 -15.67 -36.83 7.15
C SER A 50 -16.62 -35.70 6.74
N PRO A 51 -17.86 -35.67 7.27
CA PRO A 51 -18.79 -34.57 7.05
C PRO A 51 -18.19 -33.21 7.43
N VAL A 52 -18.67 -32.14 6.79
CA VAL A 52 -18.16 -30.77 6.96
C VAL A 52 -18.25 -30.33 8.42
N GLU A 53 -19.35 -30.66 9.09
CA GLU A 53 -19.63 -30.35 10.48
C GLU A 53 -18.61 -31.05 11.40
N ARG A 54 -18.20 -32.28 11.05
CA ARG A 54 -17.21 -33.03 11.83
C ARG A 54 -15.81 -32.45 11.65
N LYS A 55 -15.42 -32.08 10.42
CA LYS A 55 -14.15 -31.40 10.15
C LYS A 55 -14.05 -30.07 10.90
N GLN A 56 -15.13 -29.29 10.87
CA GLN A 56 -15.22 -28.05 11.62
C GLN A 56 -15.07 -28.28 13.14
N ALA A 57 -15.76 -29.28 13.69
CA ALA A 57 -15.69 -29.61 15.12
C ALA A 57 -14.27 -30.02 15.54
N LEU A 58 -13.59 -30.87 14.76
CA LEU A 58 -12.21 -31.29 15.02
C LEU A 58 -11.22 -30.12 14.91
N MET A 59 -11.34 -29.29 13.87
CA MET A 59 -10.50 -28.10 13.74
C MET A 59 -10.73 -27.13 14.90
N ARG A 60 -11.98 -26.99 15.36
CA ARG A 60 -12.32 -26.17 16.53
C ARG A 60 -11.73 -26.74 17.81
N SER A 61 -11.80 -28.06 18.04
CA SER A 61 -11.21 -28.66 19.25
C SER A 61 -9.68 -28.56 19.26
N LEU A 62 -9.05 -28.53 18.07
CA LEU A 62 -7.61 -28.32 17.93
C LEU A 62 -7.19 -26.87 18.27
N LEU A 63 -7.95 -25.87 17.79
CA LEU A 63 -7.54 -24.46 17.89
C LEU A 63 -8.10 -23.73 19.11
N LEU A 64 -9.22 -24.17 19.69
CA LEU A 64 -9.84 -23.52 20.85
C LEU A 64 -8.92 -23.49 22.08
N PRO A 65 -8.23 -24.58 22.46
CA PRO A 65 -7.29 -24.54 23.59
C PRO A 65 -6.16 -23.53 23.39
N LEU A 66 -5.64 -23.38 22.17
CA LEU A 66 -4.64 -22.37 21.84
C LEU A 66 -5.18 -20.95 22.02
N MET A 67 -6.42 -20.69 21.57
CA MET A 67 -7.05 -19.38 21.72
C MET A 67 -7.30 -19.04 23.19
N ASP A 68 -7.77 -20.00 23.99
CA ASP A 68 -8.05 -19.79 25.41
C ASP A 68 -6.75 -19.54 26.19
N ALA A 69 -5.71 -20.35 25.93
CA ALA A 69 -4.38 -20.15 26.50
C ALA A 69 -3.79 -18.80 26.08
N PHE A 70 -3.93 -18.41 24.80
CA PHE A 70 -3.44 -17.12 24.30
C PHE A 70 -4.08 -15.94 25.03
N ARG A 71 -5.41 -15.95 25.25
CA ARG A 71 -6.09 -14.86 25.97
C ARG A 71 -5.60 -14.75 27.42
N LEU A 72 -5.40 -15.88 28.09
CA LEU A 72 -4.86 -15.92 29.45
C LEU A 72 -3.43 -15.37 29.51
N LEU A 73 -2.55 -15.86 28.63
CA LEU A 73 -1.14 -15.46 28.59
C LEU A 73 -0.97 -13.98 28.20
N LEU A 74 -1.79 -13.46 27.30
CA LEU A 74 -1.76 -12.05 26.93
C LEU A 74 -2.18 -11.16 28.11
N ALA A 75 -3.21 -11.57 28.88
CA ALA A 75 -3.60 -10.85 30.08
C ALA A 75 -2.49 -10.85 31.15
N LYS A 76 -1.77 -11.98 31.29
CA LYS A 76 -0.59 -12.08 32.17
C LYS A 76 0.57 -11.19 31.71
N LEU A 77 0.89 -11.21 30.42
CA LEU A 77 1.98 -10.40 29.85
C LEU A 77 1.81 -8.91 30.13
N LEU A 78 0.57 -8.40 30.11
CA LEU A 78 0.26 -6.99 30.40
C LEU A 78 0.49 -6.60 31.87
N GLN A 79 0.55 -7.57 32.78
CA GLN A 79 0.77 -7.36 34.22
C GLN A 79 2.20 -7.67 34.64
N GLU A 80 2.96 -8.39 33.80
CA GLU A 80 4.31 -8.82 34.09
C GLU A 80 5.28 -7.64 34.04
N THR A 81 6.22 -7.57 34.99
CA THR A 81 7.22 -6.51 35.08
C THR A 81 8.62 -6.98 34.73
N GLU A 82 8.89 -8.27 34.87
CA GLU A 82 10.21 -8.86 34.60
C GLU A 82 10.42 -9.08 33.10
N GLU A 83 11.44 -8.45 32.53
CA GLU A 83 11.68 -8.43 31.07
C GLU A 83 11.93 -9.84 30.49
N GLU A 84 12.69 -10.67 31.19
CA GLU A 84 12.96 -12.06 30.78
C GLU A 84 11.68 -12.90 30.73
N ARG A 85 10.78 -12.71 31.71
CA ARG A 85 9.50 -13.41 31.76
C ARG A 85 8.51 -12.86 30.73
N GLN A 86 8.53 -11.54 30.49
CA GLN A 86 7.77 -10.94 29.39
C GLN A 86 8.19 -11.54 28.05
N ALA A 87 9.50 -11.68 27.79
CA ALA A 87 10.02 -12.27 26.56
C ALA A 87 9.54 -13.73 26.40
N ALA A 88 9.67 -14.55 27.45
CA ALA A 88 9.21 -15.94 27.43
C ALA A 88 7.69 -16.08 27.20
N LEU A 89 6.88 -15.20 27.80
CA LEU A 89 5.43 -15.14 27.56
C LEU A 89 5.11 -14.70 26.13
N ALA A 90 5.83 -13.72 25.60
CA ALA A 90 5.65 -13.25 24.22
C ALA A 90 6.02 -14.32 23.18
N ASP A 91 7.09 -15.10 23.43
CA ASP A 91 7.45 -16.24 22.60
C ASP A 91 6.37 -17.33 22.64
N CYS A 92 5.82 -17.63 23.83
CA CYS A 92 4.72 -18.57 23.96
C CYS A 92 3.46 -18.12 23.20
N LEU A 93 3.11 -16.83 23.28
CA LEU A 93 2.02 -16.24 22.49
C LEU A 93 2.29 -16.34 20.98
N SER A 94 3.52 -16.07 20.57
CA SER A 94 3.98 -16.20 19.17
C SER A 94 3.85 -17.65 18.68
N HIS A 95 4.21 -18.64 19.50
CA HIS A 95 4.04 -20.06 19.19
C HIS A 95 2.57 -20.44 19.00
N ALA A 96 1.67 -20.01 19.89
CA ALA A 96 0.23 -20.25 19.73
C ALA A 96 -0.31 -19.72 18.39
N VAL A 97 0.07 -18.49 18.00
CA VAL A 97 -0.28 -17.92 16.70
C VAL A 97 0.35 -18.72 15.55
N GLY A 98 1.62 -19.14 15.70
CA GLY A 98 2.35 -19.96 14.75
C GLY A 98 1.71 -21.31 14.49
N PHE A 99 1.30 -22.02 15.54
CA PHE A 99 0.61 -23.31 15.47
C PHE A 99 -0.73 -23.20 14.75
N ALA A 100 -1.57 -22.23 15.13
CA ALA A 100 -2.83 -21.96 14.43
C ALA A 100 -2.62 -21.49 12.98
N SER A 101 -1.57 -20.73 12.70
CA SER A 101 -1.19 -20.36 11.33
C SER A 101 -0.83 -21.60 10.50
N ARG A 102 -0.14 -22.55 11.13
CA ARG A 102 0.42 -23.72 10.46
C ARG A 102 -0.65 -24.73 10.05
N THR A 103 -1.70 -24.92 10.84
CA THR A 103 -2.86 -25.75 10.45
C THR A 103 -3.51 -25.26 9.15
N SER A 104 -3.40 -23.96 8.83
CA SER A 104 -3.96 -23.40 7.60
C SER A 104 -3.28 -23.93 6.33
N LYS A 105 -2.08 -24.52 6.42
CA LYS A 105 -1.38 -25.09 5.25
C LYS A 105 -2.07 -26.32 4.68
N ALA A 106 -2.93 -26.97 5.45
CA ALA A 106 -3.78 -28.04 4.97
C ALA A 106 -4.76 -27.59 3.86
N PHE A 107 -5.02 -26.28 3.75
CA PHE A 107 -5.88 -25.71 2.72
C PHE A 107 -5.07 -25.13 1.57
N SER A 108 -5.45 -25.50 0.34
CA SER A 108 -4.87 -24.96 -0.88
C SER A 108 -5.35 -23.54 -1.22
N ASN A 109 -6.60 -23.20 -0.86
CA ASN A 109 -7.24 -21.92 -1.17
C ASN A 109 -8.50 -21.73 -0.32
N LYS A 110 -9.20 -20.61 -0.52
CA LYS A 110 -10.47 -20.30 0.17
C LYS A 110 -11.57 -21.32 -0.02
N GLN A 111 -11.68 -21.90 -1.20
CA GLN A 111 -12.73 -22.88 -1.48
C GLN A 111 -12.59 -24.11 -0.58
N THR A 112 -11.36 -24.57 -0.34
CA THR A 112 -11.12 -25.73 0.52
C THR A 112 -11.39 -25.42 2.00
N VAL A 113 -11.11 -24.20 2.46
CA VAL A 113 -11.50 -23.76 3.82
C VAL A 113 -13.02 -23.78 4.00
N LYS A 114 -13.75 -23.21 3.03
CA LYS A 114 -15.22 -23.15 3.07
C LYS A 114 -15.86 -24.53 2.99
N GLN A 115 -15.34 -25.41 2.14
CA GLN A 115 -15.79 -26.80 2.01
C GLN A 115 -15.55 -27.62 3.27
N CYS A 116 -14.57 -27.25 4.11
CA CYS A 116 -14.34 -27.90 5.40
C CYS A 116 -15.06 -27.22 6.57
N GLY A 117 -15.88 -26.19 6.33
CA GLY A 117 -16.61 -25.46 7.39
C GLY A 117 -15.68 -24.68 8.34
N CYS A 118 -14.41 -24.52 8.00
CA CYS A 118 -13.39 -23.99 8.91
C CYS A 118 -13.32 -22.45 8.90
N THR A 119 -14.08 -21.76 8.05
CA THR A 119 -14.05 -20.30 7.92
C THR A 119 -14.28 -19.59 9.26
N GLU A 120 -15.32 -19.98 10.00
CA GLU A 120 -15.64 -19.36 11.30
C GLU A 120 -14.57 -19.67 12.37
N VAL A 121 -13.96 -20.86 12.32
CA VAL A 121 -12.89 -21.22 13.27
C VAL A 121 -11.69 -20.28 13.11
N TYR A 122 -11.29 -19.97 11.89
CA TYR A 122 -10.19 -19.04 11.65
C TYR A 122 -10.58 -17.57 11.89
N ARG A 123 -11.87 -17.20 11.78
CA ARG A 123 -12.34 -15.89 12.25
C ARG A 123 -12.21 -15.74 13.75
N ASP A 124 -12.59 -16.76 14.51
CA ASP A 124 -12.43 -16.79 15.97
C ASP A 124 -10.94 -16.65 16.36
N CYS A 125 -10.03 -17.28 15.60
CA CYS A 125 -8.59 -17.09 15.77
C CYS A 125 -8.17 -15.63 15.52
N MET A 126 -8.62 -15.00 14.42
CA MET A 126 -8.33 -13.59 14.15
C MET A 126 -8.82 -12.68 15.29
N GLN A 127 -10.05 -12.88 15.78
CA GLN A 127 -10.59 -12.13 16.91
C GLN A 127 -9.76 -12.29 18.19
N SER A 128 -9.18 -13.49 18.39
CA SER A 128 -8.40 -13.80 19.58
C SER A 128 -6.97 -13.27 19.52
N PHE A 129 -6.35 -13.26 18.34
CA PHE A 129 -4.93 -12.92 18.18
C PHE A 129 -4.67 -11.44 17.88
N LEU A 130 -5.58 -10.75 17.18
CA LEU A 130 -5.42 -9.34 16.83
C LEU A 130 -5.21 -8.38 18.02
N PRO A 131 -5.82 -8.59 19.21
CA PRO A 131 -5.56 -7.75 20.37
C PRO A 131 -4.06 -7.65 20.74
N ALA A 132 -3.24 -8.64 20.43
CA ALA A 132 -1.80 -8.61 20.71
C ALA A 132 -1.04 -7.52 19.91
N LEU A 133 -1.60 -7.03 18.79
CA LEU A 133 -1.02 -5.89 18.05
C LEU A 133 -1.00 -4.59 18.88
N SER A 134 -1.89 -4.49 19.89
CA SER A 134 -1.97 -3.36 20.82
C SER A 134 -1.12 -3.53 22.08
N CYS A 135 -0.40 -4.65 22.22
CA CYS A 135 0.42 -4.89 23.40
C CYS A 135 1.56 -3.85 23.48
N PRO A 136 1.74 -3.15 24.61
CA PRO A 136 2.78 -2.14 24.75
C PRO A 136 4.19 -2.75 24.91
N VAL A 137 4.29 -3.99 25.36
CA VAL A 137 5.55 -4.73 25.61
C VAL A 137 5.79 -5.81 24.56
N GLN A 138 7.06 -6.17 24.32
CA GLN A 138 7.46 -7.22 23.38
C GLN A 138 6.82 -7.08 21.97
N ARG A 139 6.66 -5.82 21.52
CA ARG A 139 5.90 -5.43 20.32
C ARG A 139 6.39 -6.14 19.05
N GLY A 140 7.71 -6.24 18.86
CA GLY A 140 8.29 -6.83 17.65
C GLY A 140 7.90 -8.30 17.45
N VAL A 141 8.00 -9.11 18.50
CA VAL A 141 7.67 -10.54 18.45
C VAL A 141 6.18 -10.76 18.18
N LEU A 142 5.32 -10.05 18.90
CA LEU A 142 3.86 -10.17 18.77
C LEU A 142 3.35 -9.65 17.41
N ARG A 143 3.88 -8.51 16.93
CA ARG A 143 3.52 -7.96 15.62
C ARG A 143 3.97 -8.88 14.50
N SER A 144 5.19 -9.40 14.58
CA SER A 144 5.72 -10.30 13.55
C SER A 144 4.88 -11.58 13.41
N SER A 145 4.54 -12.21 14.54
CA SER A 145 3.72 -13.43 14.55
C SER A 145 2.30 -13.20 14.04
N VAL A 146 1.60 -12.17 14.54
CA VAL A 146 0.23 -11.84 14.10
C VAL A 146 0.21 -11.41 12.62
N ARG A 147 1.22 -10.68 12.15
CA ARG A 147 1.37 -10.30 10.74
C ARG A 147 1.58 -11.52 9.84
N SER A 148 2.44 -12.45 10.24
CA SER A 148 2.64 -13.72 9.51
C SER A 148 1.33 -14.53 9.42
N PHE A 149 0.55 -14.55 10.50
CA PHE A 149 -0.79 -15.14 10.51
C PHE A 149 -1.74 -14.41 9.55
N LEU A 150 -1.78 -13.08 9.55
CA LEU A 150 -2.61 -12.30 8.63
C LEU A 150 -2.29 -12.56 7.15
N HIS A 151 -1.01 -12.72 6.79
CA HIS A 151 -0.61 -13.11 5.43
C HIS A 151 -1.23 -14.45 5.03
N ARG A 152 -1.18 -15.45 5.92
CA ARG A 152 -1.82 -16.74 5.69
C ARG A 152 -3.33 -16.60 5.56
N MET A 153 -3.96 -15.82 6.42
CA MET A 153 -5.41 -15.58 6.37
C MET A 153 -5.84 -14.89 5.07
N ILE A 154 -5.09 -13.92 4.54
CA ILE A 154 -5.41 -13.29 3.24
C ILE A 154 -5.39 -14.31 2.10
N ILE A 155 -4.51 -15.32 2.17
CA ILE A 155 -4.44 -16.39 1.18
C ILE A 155 -5.64 -17.33 1.30
N CYS A 156 -5.99 -17.77 2.52
CA CYS A 156 -6.97 -18.84 2.72
C CYS A 156 -8.40 -18.36 3.01
N LEU A 157 -8.63 -17.11 3.39
CA LEU A 157 -9.97 -16.59 3.74
C LEU A 157 -10.48 -15.49 2.79
N GLU A 158 -9.57 -14.75 2.16
CA GLU A 158 -9.90 -13.63 1.25
C GLU A 158 -10.89 -12.63 1.86
N GLU A 159 -12.10 -12.42 1.31
CA GLU A 159 -13.00 -11.34 1.75
C GLU A 159 -13.38 -11.44 3.22
N GLU A 160 -13.31 -12.63 3.78
CA GLU A 160 -13.65 -12.91 5.17
C GLU A 160 -12.64 -12.28 6.17
N VAL A 161 -11.45 -11.89 5.70
CA VAL A 161 -10.44 -11.17 6.49
C VAL A 161 -10.67 -9.66 6.51
N LEU A 162 -11.36 -9.11 5.50
CA LEU A 162 -11.47 -7.66 5.31
C LEU A 162 -12.01 -6.89 6.53
N PRO A 163 -12.99 -7.40 7.31
CA PRO A 163 -13.47 -6.70 8.50
C PRO A 163 -12.37 -6.45 9.55
N PHE A 164 -11.31 -7.24 9.56
CA PHE A 164 -10.23 -7.19 10.54
C PHE A 164 -9.06 -6.29 10.12
N ILE A 165 -8.88 -6.08 8.82
CA ILE A 165 -7.73 -5.36 8.28
C ILE A 165 -7.65 -3.89 8.75
N PRO A 166 -8.74 -3.10 8.83
CA PRO A 166 -8.65 -1.72 9.30
C PRO A 166 -8.06 -1.58 10.70
N ALA A 167 -8.59 -2.36 11.66
CA ALA A 167 -8.11 -2.34 13.05
C ALA A 167 -6.67 -2.86 13.16
N ALA A 168 -6.34 -3.94 12.45
CA ALA A 168 -4.97 -4.45 12.39
C ALA A 168 -3.98 -3.39 11.85
N SER A 169 -4.36 -2.70 10.78
CA SER A 169 -3.54 -1.67 10.15
C SER A 169 -3.28 -0.48 11.07
N GLU A 170 -4.31 -0.02 11.80
CA GLU A 170 -4.18 1.07 12.78
C GLU A 170 -3.13 0.73 13.86
N HIS A 171 -3.21 -0.47 14.42
CA HIS A 171 -2.27 -0.91 15.46
C HIS A 171 -0.87 -1.17 14.94
N MET A 172 -0.72 -1.68 13.71
CA MET A 172 0.59 -1.92 13.09
C MET A 172 1.30 -0.63 12.66
N LEU A 173 0.56 0.43 12.32
CA LEU A 173 1.12 1.73 11.95
C LEU A 173 1.46 2.61 13.15
N LYS A 174 0.89 2.33 14.33
CA LYS A 174 1.15 3.09 15.55
C LYS A 174 2.54 2.74 16.10
N ASP A 175 3.37 3.76 16.38
CA ASP A 175 4.78 3.64 16.82
C ASP A 175 5.50 2.44 16.15
N CYS A 176 5.59 2.49 14.82
CA CYS A 176 6.26 1.50 14.00
C CYS A 176 7.72 1.86 13.73
N GLU A 177 8.56 0.85 13.57
CA GLU A 177 9.94 0.98 13.12
C GLU A 177 10.08 0.69 11.61
N ALA A 178 11.28 0.87 11.06
CA ALA A 178 11.54 0.61 9.64
C ALA A 178 11.23 -0.83 9.25
N LYS A 179 11.62 -1.78 10.12
CA LYS A 179 11.36 -3.20 9.96
C LYS A 179 9.86 -3.52 9.97
N ASP A 180 9.10 -2.97 10.91
CA ASP A 180 7.64 -3.16 10.99
C ASP A 180 6.96 -2.74 9.67
N LEU A 181 7.33 -1.56 9.16
CA LEU A 181 6.78 -1.03 7.90
C LEU A 181 7.20 -1.88 6.70
N GLN A 182 8.47 -2.27 6.63
CA GLN A 182 8.99 -3.12 5.56
C GLN A 182 8.25 -4.45 5.49
N GLU A 183 7.89 -5.03 6.63
CA GLU A 183 7.17 -6.29 6.69
C GLU A 183 5.66 -6.13 6.49
N PHE A 184 5.08 -4.97 6.84
CA PHE A 184 3.66 -4.67 6.64
C PHE A 184 3.32 -4.31 5.19
N ILE A 185 4.22 -3.64 4.46
CA ILE A 185 4.03 -3.25 3.06
C ILE A 185 3.66 -4.45 2.15
N PRO A 186 4.33 -5.62 2.24
CA PRO A 186 3.93 -6.82 1.52
C PRO A 186 2.49 -7.25 1.78
N LEU A 187 1.98 -7.08 3.01
CA LEU A 187 0.61 -7.44 3.37
C LEU A 187 -0.39 -6.57 2.61
N ILE A 188 -0.19 -5.25 2.66
CA ILE A 188 -1.03 -4.30 1.92
C ILE A 188 -0.89 -4.52 0.42
N SER A 189 0.32 -4.76 -0.08
CA SER A 189 0.57 -5.08 -1.48
C SER A 189 -0.16 -6.36 -1.90
N GLN A 190 -0.24 -7.38 -1.05
CA GLN A 190 -0.97 -8.62 -1.33
C GLN A 190 -2.48 -8.38 -1.43
N ILE A 191 -3.06 -7.58 -0.54
CA ILE A 191 -4.48 -7.17 -0.58
C ILE A 191 -4.76 -6.36 -1.85
N THR A 192 -3.86 -5.44 -2.18
CA THR A 192 -3.91 -4.54 -3.34
C THR A 192 -3.74 -5.31 -4.66
N ALA A 193 -2.86 -6.30 -4.70
CA ALA A 193 -2.64 -7.14 -5.88
C ALA A 193 -3.82 -8.08 -6.16
N LYS A 194 -4.50 -8.60 -5.13
CA LYS A 194 -5.76 -9.34 -5.29
C LYS A 194 -6.89 -8.48 -5.86
N PHE A 195 -6.78 -7.14 -5.77
CA PHE A 195 -7.75 -6.22 -6.37
C PHE A 195 -7.72 -6.20 -7.90
N LYS A 196 -6.60 -6.63 -8.52
CA LYS A 196 -6.24 -6.35 -9.93
C LYS A 196 -7.50 -6.42 -10.80
N VAL A 197 -8.03 -5.23 -11.11
CA VAL A 197 -9.12 -5.09 -12.05
C VAL A 197 -8.66 -5.86 -13.28
N ARG A 198 -9.55 -6.65 -13.87
CA ARG A 198 -9.36 -7.25 -15.20
C ARG A 198 -9.32 -6.09 -16.21
N SER A 199 -8.30 -5.26 -16.10
CA SER A 199 -8.14 -4.00 -16.80
C SER A 199 -7.76 -4.38 -18.21
N GLY A 200 -8.77 -4.47 -19.08
CA GLY A 200 -8.66 -4.54 -20.53
C GLY A 200 -7.98 -3.30 -21.14
N ALA A 201 -7.03 -2.66 -20.46
CA ALA A 201 -6.20 -1.61 -21.06
C ALA A 201 -5.15 -2.21 -22.00
N PHE A 202 -4.58 -3.39 -21.68
CA PHE A 202 -3.65 -4.07 -22.58
C PHE A 202 -4.36 -4.80 -23.73
N ALA A 203 -5.59 -5.27 -23.51
CA ALA A 203 -6.44 -5.79 -24.60
C ALA A 203 -6.80 -4.69 -25.62
N ARG A 204 -6.98 -3.45 -25.17
CA ARG A 204 -7.28 -2.29 -26.03
C ARG A 204 -6.15 -1.88 -26.98
N LEU A 205 -4.90 -2.23 -26.70
CA LEU A 205 -3.78 -1.98 -27.63
C LEU A 205 -3.67 -3.03 -28.74
N ASN A 206 -4.11 -4.27 -28.50
CA ASN A 206 -4.13 -5.33 -29.52
C ASN A 206 -5.44 -5.40 -30.32
N GLU A 207 -6.54 -4.82 -29.82
CA GLU A 207 -7.85 -4.83 -30.50
C GLU A 207 -8.17 -3.53 -31.26
N ALA A 208 -7.48 -2.42 -30.97
CA ALA A 208 -7.61 -1.18 -31.75
C ALA A 208 -7.13 -1.31 -33.21
N THR A 209 -6.38 -2.38 -33.53
CA THR A 209 -6.02 -2.77 -34.90
C THR A 209 -7.09 -3.61 -35.61
N SER A 210 -8.18 -4.01 -34.93
CA SER A 210 -9.19 -4.96 -35.45
C SER A 210 -10.62 -4.41 -35.63
N GLY A 211 -10.83 -3.10 -35.45
CA GLY A 211 -12.04 -2.42 -35.95
C GLY A 211 -13.39 -2.85 -35.35
N ARG A 212 -13.45 -3.51 -34.18
CA ARG A 212 -14.72 -3.83 -33.51
C ARG A 212 -15.06 -2.76 -32.47
N GLY A 213 -16.30 -2.28 -32.52
CA GLY A 213 -16.83 -1.23 -31.64
C GLY A 213 -16.71 -1.59 -30.16
N VAL A 214 -16.18 -0.64 -29.38
CA VAL A 214 -16.03 -0.74 -27.93
C VAL A 214 -17.40 -0.47 -27.28
N THR A 215 -17.97 -1.46 -26.59
CA THR A 215 -19.10 -1.22 -25.69
C THR A 215 -18.60 -0.41 -24.50
N ASN A 216 -19.25 0.73 -24.24
CA ASN A 216 -18.84 1.74 -23.27
C ASN A 216 -19.29 1.41 -21.82
N GLU A 217 -19.47 0.13 -21.48
CA GLU A 217 -19.89 -0.28 -20.14
C GLU A 217 -18.69 -0.35 -19.20
N LEU A 218 -18.65 0.54 -18.21
CA LEU A 218 -17.68 0.48 -17.11
C LEU A 218 -17.83 -0.87 -16.38
N PRO A 219 -16.72 -1.60 -16.11
CA PRO A 219 -16.81 -2.88 -15.43
C PRO A 219 -17.43 -2.70 -14.04
N VAL A 220 -18.46 -3.50 -13.73
CA VAL A 220 -19.09 -3.51 -12.39
C VAL A 220 -18.05 -3.93 -11.35
N PRO A 221 -17.84 -3.14 -10.27
CA PRO A 221 -16.87 -3.50 -9.25
C PRO A 221 -17.27 -4.78 -8.52
N SER A 222 -16.32 -5.70 -8.35
CA SER A 222 -16.51 -6.92 -7.58
C SER A 222 -16.80 -6.60 -6.09
N PRO A 223 -17.39 -7.53 -5.32
CA PRO A 223 -17.62 -7.35 -3.88
C PRO A 223 -16.34 -7.00 -3.11
N TRP A 224 -15.22 -7.63 -3.48
CA TRP A 224 -13.88 -7.33 -2.97
C TRP A 224 -13.50 -5.87 -3.26
N GLN A 225 -13.75 -5.39 -4.48
CA GLN A 225 -13.39 -4.03 -4.88
C GLN A 225 -14.15 -2.95 -4.10
N ARG A 226 -15.42 -3.19 -3.79
CA ARG A 226 -16.25 -2.26 -2.99
C ARG A 226 -15.78 -2.12 -1.54
N GLN A 227 -15.19 -3.18 -0.98
CA GLN A 227 -14.74 -3.21 0.42
C GLN A 227 -13.29 -2.74 0.57
N VAL A 228 -12.42 -3.12 -0.37
CA VAL A 228 -10.99 -2.81 -0.29
C VAL A 228 -10.67 -1.36 -0.67
N SER A 229 -11.39 -0.77 -1.63
CA SER A 229 -11.13 0.61 -2.08
C SER A 229 -11.28 1.65 -0.94
N PRO A 230 -12.38 1.68 -0.15
CA PRO A 230 -12.50 2.59 0.99
C PRO A 230 -11.41 2.38 2.04
N PHE A 231 -11.03 1.13 2.31
CA PHE A 231 -9.96 0.81 3.24
C PHE A 231 -8.60 1.36 2.76
N LEU A 232 -8.22 1.11 1.51
CA LEU A 232 -6.96 1.61 0.97
C LEU A 232 -6.94 3.15 0.90
N GLN A 233 -8.06 3.80 0.62
CA GLN A 233 -8.18 5.26 0.72
C GLN A 233 -7.91 5.78 2.15
N GLN A 234 -8.31 5.02 3.17
CA GLN A 234 -8.08 5.38 4.57
C GLN A 234 -6.63 5.12 5.00
N VAL A 235 -6.01 4.01 4.57
CA VAL A 235 -4.67 3.60 5.03
C VAL A 235 -3.53 4.16 4.20
N PHE A 236 -3.75 4.51 2.92
CA PHE A 236 -2.69 4.96 2.02
C PHE A 236 -1.86 6.12 2.61
N MET A 237 -2.49 7.24 2.96
CA MET A 237 -1.75 8.39 3.47
C MET A 237 -1.12 8.17 4.86
N PRO A 238 -1.81 7.55 5.85
CA PRO A 238 -1.19 7.19 7.12
C PRO A 238 0.07 6.32 6.95
N LEU A 239 0.03 5.32 6.07
CA LEU A 239 1.20 4.48 5.78
C LEU A 239 2.33 5.30 5.13
N VAL A 240 2.03 6.12 4.12
CA VAL A 240 3.02 7.01 3.48
C VAL A 240 3.65 7.96 4.49
N LEU A 241 2.85 8.55 5.37
CA LEU A 241 3.33 9.48 6.41
C LEU A 241 4.23 8.76 7.42
N ALA A 242 3.86 7.57 7.87
CA ALA A 242 4.68 6.75 8.77
C ALA A 242 6.02 6.37 8.12
N ILE A 243 6.02 5.99 6.84
CA ILE A 243 7.24 5.71 6.07
C ILE A 243 8.13 6.96 6.02
N PHE A 244 7.57 8.13 5.72
CA PHE A 244 8.36 9.36 5.62
C PHE A 244 8.92 9.78 6.98
N GLU A 245 8.17 9.60 8.06
CA GLU A 245 8.65 9.86 9.41
C GLU A 245 9.85 8.96 9.74
N VAL A 246 9.75 7.65 9.49
CA VAL A 246 10.84 6.71 9.74
C VAL A 246 12.06 6.99 8.86
N LEU A 247 11.85 7.32 7.57
CA LEU A 247 12.94 7.67 6.65
C LEU A 247 13.60 9.02 6.98
N ALA A 248 12.90 9.94 7.65
CA ALA A 248 13.40 11.24 8.04
C ALA A 248 14.22 11.22 9.35
N ARG A 249 14.12 10.15 10.15
CA ARG A 249 14.96 9.98 11.34
C ARG A 249 16.43 9.99 10.91
N PRO A 250 17.34 10.71 11.58
CA PRO A 250 18.76 10.64 11.27
C PRO A 250 19.26 9.20 11.47
N ALA A 251 20.17 8.72 10.61
CA ALA A 251 20.97 7.53 10.89
C ALA A 251 22.32 8.00 11.43
N GLU A 252 22.88 7.29 12.42
CA GLU A 252 24.27 7.49 12.79
C GLU A 252 25.16 7.12 11.61
N GLU A 253 26.18 7.94 11.29
CA GLU A 253 26.99 7.79 10.07
C GLU A 253 27.70 6.43 9.95
N ASN A 254 27.89 5.72 11.08
CA ASN A 254 28.56 4.42 11.13
C ASN A 254 27.58 3.23 11.22
N ASP A 255 26.27 3.46 11.29
CA ASP A 255 25.29 2.40 11.38
C ASP A 255 24.88 1.90 9.97
N GLN A 256 25.69 0.97 9.45
CA GLN A 256 25.44 0.33 8.16
C GLN A 256 24.14 -0.48 8.14
N ALA A 257 23.71 -1.04 9.29
CA ALA A 257 22.49 -1.81 9.37
C ALA A 257 21.27 -0.90 9.22
N ALA A 258 21.21 0.21 9.95
CA ALA A 258 20.14 1.19 9.81
C ALA A 258 20.11 1.84 8.42
N ALA A 259 21.27 2.06 7.79
CA ALA A 259 21.34 2.55 6.42
C ALA A 259 20.73 1.55 5.42
N LEU A 260 21.06 0.26 5.55
CA LEU A 260 20.51 -0.81 4.72
C LEU A 260 19.00 -0.97 4.93
N GLU A 261 18.52 -0.92 6.17
CA GLU A 261 17.09 -0.99 6.49
C GLU A 261 16.31 0.18 5.86
N LYS A 262 16.84 1.41 5.94
CA LYS A 262 16.22 2.58 5.28
C LYS A 262 16.22 2.43 3.76
N GLN A 263 17.28 1.89 3.17
CA GLN A 263 17.33 1.57 1.74
C GLN A 263 16.26 0.54 1.36
N MET A 264 16.13 -0.54 2.14
CA MET A 264 15.11 -1.55 1.90
C MET A 264 13.68 -0.99 2.07
N LEU A 265 13.46 -0.15 3.07
CA LEU A 265 12.18 0.53 3.29
C LEU A 265 11.81 1.44 2.10
N ARG A 266 12.77 2.17 1.52
CA ARG A 266 12.55 2.96 0.29
C ARG A 266 12.15 2.08 -0.89
N ARG A 267 12.82 0.94 -1.10
CA ARG A 267 12.43 -0.03 -2.15
C ARG A 267 11.01 -0.55 -1.93
N SER A 268 10.66 -0.92 -0.70
CA SER A 268 9.32 -1.38 -0.33
C SER A 268 8.28 -0.29 -0.56
N TYR A 269 8.57 0.97 -0.19
CA TYR A 269 7.72 2.12 -0.46
C TYR A 269 7.41 2.27 -1.95
N PHE A 270 8.43 2.29 -2.82
CA PHE A 270 8.18 2.41 -4.26
C PHE A 270 7.41 1.20 -4.81
N THR A 271 7.70 0.00 -4.34
CA THR A 271 6.95 -1.21 -4.71
C THR A 271 5.48 -1.11 -4.31
N PHE A 272 5.19 -0.55 -3.13
CA PHE A 272 3.83 -0.28 -2.68
C PHE A 272 3.12 0.71 -3.62
N ILE A 273 3.74 1.85 -3.91
CA ILE A 273 3.16 2.86 -4.81
C ILE A 273 2.95 2.30 -6.22
N GLN A 274 3.88 1.49 -6.73
CA GLN A 274 3.74 0.77 -7.99
C GLN A 274 2.54 -0.18 -7.96
N THR A 275 2.33 -0.91 -6.86
CA THR A 275 1.20 -1.83 -6.72
C THR A 275 -0.13 -1.08 -6.70
N VAL A 276 -0.20 0.06 -5.99
CA VAL A 276 -1.40 0.91 -5.93
C VAL A 276 -1.71 1.50 -7.32
N THR A 277 -0.72 2.05 -8.02
CA THR A 277 -0.90 2.62 -9.37
C THR A 277 -1.15 1.57 -10.46
N GLY A 278 -0.63 0.35 -10.29
CA GLY A 278 -0.77 -0.76 -11.24
C GLY A 278 -2.05 -1.59 -11.09
N SER A 279 -2.70 -1.57 -9.92
CA SER A 279 -3.87 -2.40 -9.61
C SER A 279 -5.21 -1.86 -10.12
N GLY A 280 -5.22 -0.66 -10.72
CA GLY A 280 -6.43 0.03 -11.16
C GLY A 280 -7.09 0.89 -10.08
N MET A 281 -6.48 1.01 -8.91
CA MET A 281 -6.93 1.85 -7.80
C MET A 281 -6.39 3.28 -7.90
N ASN A 282 -6.42 3.83 -9.10
CA ASN A 282 -5.90 5.16 -9.40
C ASN A 282 -6.71 6.23 -8.66
N GLU A 283 -8.01 5.95 -8.43
CA GLU A 283 -8.90 6.73 -7.58
C GLU A 283 -8.36 6.85 -6.16
N VAL A 284 -7.60 5.89 -5.63
CA VAL A 284 -7.01 6.03 -4.28
C VAL A 284 -6.08 7.22 -4.22
N MET A 285 -5.18 7.38 -5.20
CA MET A 285 -4.28 8.55 -5.28
C MET A 285 -5.01 9.80 -5.79
N ALA A 286 -5.88 9.66 -6.78
CA ALA A 286 -6.63 10.78 -7.35
C ALA A 286 -7.62 11.38 -6.34
N ASN A 287 -8.29 10.59 -5.50
CA ASN A 287 -9.23 11.08 -4.47
C ASN A 287 -8.50 11.75 -3.30
N GLN A 288 -7.20 11.49 -3.11
CA GLN A 288 -6.40 12.35 -2.23
C GLN A 288 -6.14 13.73 -2.87
N GLY A 289 -6.10 13.83 -4.22
CA GLY A 289 -5.76 15.03 -4.98
C GLY A 289 -6.93 15.77 -5.69
N GLU A 290 -8.14 15.21 -5.74
CA GLU A 290 -9.27 15.75 -6.54
C GLU A 290 -9.76 17.14 -6.09
N SER A 291 -9.24 17.63 -4.97
CA SER A 291 -9.53 18.96 -4.43
C SER A 291 -8.53 20.05 -4.86
N VAL A 292 -7.46 19.70 -5.59
CA VAL A 292 -6.43 20.65 -6.07
C VAL A 292 -7.04 21.83 -6.84
N CYS A 293 -8.13 21.61 -7.60
CA CYS A 293 -8.66 22.65 -8.51
C CYS A 293 -9.92 23.36 -8.03
N ARG A 294 -10.75 22.71 -7.19
CA ARG A 294 -11.87 23.40 -6.54
C ARG A 294 -11.40 24.28 -5.40
N ALA A 295 -10.35 23.92 -4.67
CA ALA A 295 -9.88 24.71 -3.54
C ALA A 295 -9.38 26.11 -3.96
N SER A 296 -8.69 26.25 -5.10
CA SER A 296 -8.21 27.57 -5.55
C SER A 296 -9.35 28.48 -6.04
N SER A 297 -10.36 27.92 -6.72
CA SER A 297 -11.53 28.65 -7.21
C SER A 297 -12.57 28.95 -6.11
N ASP A 298 -12.92 27.96 -5.29
CA ASP A 298 -14.00 28.05 -4.31
C ASP A 298 -13.59 28.74 -3.01
N VAL A 299 -12.32 28.65 -2.59
CA VAL A 299 -11.82 29.43 -1.44
C VAL A 299 -11.75 30.91 -1.79
N VAL A 300 -11.33 31.25 -3.02
CA VAL A 300 -11.35 32.64 -3.53
C VAL A 300 -12.79 33.14 -3.69
N ASN A 301 -13.71 32.33 -4.21
CA ASN A 301 -15.12 32.71 -4.36
C ASN A 301 -15.89 32.75 -3.03
N ALA A 302 -15.58 31.88 -2.05
CA ALA A 302 -16.14 31.93 -0.70
C ALA A 302 -15.60 33.12 0.10
N ALA A 303 -14.31 33.45 -0.04
CA ALA A 303 -13.71 34.66 0.53
C ALA A 303 -14.34 35.94 -0.08
N ARG A 304 -14.60 35.96 -1.40
CA ARG A 304 -15.37 37.03 -2.07
C ARG A 304 -16.80 37.15 -1.55
N LYS A 305 -17.52 36.03 -1.33
CA LYS A 305 -18.88 36.02 -0.75
C LYS A 305 -18.92 36.48 0.72
N LEU A 306 -17.90 36.16 1.52
CA LEU A 306 -17.77 36.65 2.91
C LEU A 306 -17.48 38.16 2.97
N ASN A 307 -16.72 38.69 2.01
CA ASN A 307 -16.48 40.14 1.90
C ASN A 307 -17.69 40.92 1.34
N ALA A 308 -18.52 40.30 0.49
CA ALA A 308 -19.78 40.88 0.02
C ALA A 308 -20.85 40.97 1.13
N GLY A 309 -20.83 40.04 2.11
CA GLY A 309 -21.75 40.03 3.26
C GLY A 309 -21.52 41.13 4.30
N ARG A 310 -20.42 41.90 4.22
CA ARG A 310 -20.16 43.05 5.11
C ARG A 310 -20.88 44.34 4.69
N LYS A 311 -21.55 44.38 3.53
CA LYS A 311 -22.22 45.60 3.00
C LYS A 311 -23.73 45.71 3.23
N LEU A 312 -24.37 44.79 3.95
CA LEU A 312 -25.81 44.86 4.24
C LEU A 312 -26.07 44.74 5.74
N ASN A 313 -26.02 45.87 6.45
CA ASN A 313 -26.75 46.09 7.71
C ASN A 313 -26.90 47.58 7.98
N ALA A 314 -27.62 48.26 7.09
CA ALA A 314 -28.16 49.58 7.33
C ALA A 314 -29.64 49.61 6.94
N ALA A 315 -30.47 48.79 7.60
CA ALA A 315 -31.91 49.03 7.67
C ALA A 315 -32.59 48.10 8.69
N ARG A 316 -33.35 48.74 9.60
CA ARG A 316 -34.49 48.24 10.41
C ARG A 316 -34.23 48.08 11.92
N LYS A 317 -34.50 49.19 12.62
CA LYS A 317 -35.03 49.26 14.00
C LYS A 317 -36.07 48.16 14.23
N MET A 318 -35.99 47.41 15.34
CA MET A 318 -37.13 46.85 16.12
C MET A 318 -36.65 45.92 17.26
N ASN A 319 -36.95 46.34 18.50
CA ASN A 319 -37.06 45.67 19.82
C ASN A 319 -35.91 44.77 20.33
N ALA A 320 -35.31 45.21 21.45
CA ALA A 320 -33.94 44.88 21.87
C ALA A 320 -33.75 43.65 22.80
N ALA A 321 -34.79 43.10 23.45
CA ALA A 321 -34.56 42.11 24.51
C ALA A 321 -34.64 40.63 24.06
N ARG A 322 -35.56 40.23 23.16
CA ARG A 322 -35.71 38.82 22.73
C ARG A 322 -34.81 38.40 21.55
N LYS A 323 -34.27 39.35 20.78
CA LYS A 323 -33.38 39.08 19.62
C LYS A 323 -31.93 38.77 20.00
N LEU A 324 -31.47 39.15 21.20
CA LEU A 324 -30.07 38.90 21.60
C LEU A 324 -29.79 37.40 21.75
N ASN A 325 -30.71 36.61 22.30
CA ASN A 325 -30.50 35.16 22.47
C ASN A 325 -30.64 34.38 21.16
N ALA A 326 -31.59 34.74 20.29
CA ALA A 326 -31.72 34.12 18.97
C ALA A 326 -30.57 34.52 18.02
N GLY A 327 -30.17 35.80 18.02
CA GLY A 327 -29.05 36.31 17.24
C GLY A 327 -27.68 35.76 17.68
N ARG A 328 -27.47 35.55 18.98
CA ARG A 328 -26.28 34.86 19.52
C ARG A 328 -26.23 33.39 19.07
N LYS A 329 -27.34 32.65 19.13
CA LYS A 329 -27.42 31.25 18.63
C LYS A 329 -27.17 31.15 17.13
N LEU A 330 -27.74 32.05 16.31
CA LEU A 330 -27.53 32.09 14.86
C LEU A 330 -26.10 32.49 14.47
N ASN A 331 -25.49 33.43 15.18
CA ASN A 331 -24.08 33.80 14.98
C ASN A 331 -23.11 32.70 15.44
N ALA A 332 -23.42 31.99 16.52
CA ALA A 332 -22.65 30.82 16.95
C ALA A 332 -22.74 29.68 15.93
N ALA A 333 -23.94 29.36 15.42
CA ALA A 333 -24.13 28.36 14.37
C ALA A 333 -23.43 28.74 13.06
N ARG A 334 -23.44 30.02 12.66
CA ARG A 334 -22.69 30.52 11.49
C ARG A 334 -21.17 30.45 11.70
N LYS A 335 -20.67 30.79 12.88
CA LYS A 335 -19.24 30.65 13.23
C LYS A 335 -18.81 29.18 13.24
N LEU A 336 -19.64 28.28 13.77
CA LEU A 336 -19.39 26.84 13.76
C LEU A 336 -19.37 26.30 12.32
N ASN A 337 -20.35 26.66 11.49
CA ASN A 337 -20.36 26.28 10.07
C ASN A 337 -19.18 26.87 9.28
N ALA A 338 -18.74 28.09 9.60
CA ALA A 338 -17.54 28.69 9.00
C ALA A 338 -16.26 27.96 9.45
N ALA A 339 -16.15 27.61 10.74
CA ALA A 339 -15.04 26.83 11.28
C ALA A 339 -14.98 25.41 10.71
N LEU A 340 -16.13 24.75 10.54
CA LEU A 340 -16.23 23.44 9.88
C LEU A 340 -15.81 23.52 8.41
N LYS A 341 -16.23 24.56 7.68
CA LYS A 341 -15.79 24.81 6.30
C LYS A 341 -14.30 25.11 6.20
N LEU A 342 -13.75 25.90 7.13
CA LEU A 342 -12.32 26.22 7.16
C LEU A 342 -11.46 25.01 7.52
N ASN A 343 -11.91 24.18 8.47
CA ASN A 343 -11.27 22.92 8.81
C ASN A 343 -11.33 21.91 7.64
N ALA A 344 -12.44 21.86 6.91
CA ALA A 344 -12.54 21.06 5.69
C ALA A 344 -11.58 21.57 4.61
N ALA A 345 -11.51 22.89 4.37
CA ALA A 345 -10.57 23.48 3.43
C ALA A 345 -9.10 23.23 3.82
N ARG A 346 -8.76 23.31 5.12
CA ARG A 346 -7.42 22.98 5.63
C ARG A 346 -7.07 21.51 5.39
N LYS A 347 -7.98 20.58 5.71
CA LYS A 347 -7.79 19.15 5.45
C LYS A 347 -7.63 18.85 3.95
N LEU A 348 -8.36 19.54 3.09
CA LEU A 348 -8.24 19.39 1.64
C LEU A 348 -6.90 19.92 1.11
N ARG A 349 -6.43 21.05 1.62
CA ARG A 349 -5.11 21.61 1.28
C ARG A 349 -3.97 20.69 1.71
N GLU A 350 -4.03 20.17 2.93
CA GLU A 350 -3.06 19.21 3.46
C GLU A 350 -3.01 17.93 2.63
N ARG A 351 -4.16 17.43 2.15
CA ARG A 351 -4.22 16.27 1.23
C ARG A 351 -3.59 16.54 -0.13
N ALA A 352 -3.76 17.74 -0.69
CA ALA A 352 -3.13 18.15 -1.94
C ALA A 352 -1.60 18.23 -1.82
N GLU A 353 -1.11 18.89 -0.76
CA GLU A 353 0.32 18.98 -0.45
C GLU A 353 0.94 17.58 -0.25
N ASN A 354 0.18 16.65 0.33
CA ASN A 354 0.62 15.28 0.54
C ASN A 354 0.80 14.48 -0.75
N ILE A 355 -0.08 14.61 -1.74
CA ILE A 355 0.08 13.92 -3.04
C ILE A 355 1.23 14.50 -3.82
N GLU A 356 1.35 15.83 -3.85
CA GLU A 356 2.50 16.49 -4.46
C GLU A 356 3.81 15.97 -3.85
N ARG A 357 3.87 15.87 -2.51
CA ARG A 357 5.00 15.27 -1.81
C ARG A 357 5.28 13.83 -2.25
N VAL A 358 4.25 12.99 -2.39
CA VAL A 358 4.39 11.60 -2.90
C VAL A 358 4.98 11.59 -4.30
N VAL A 359 4.45 12.39 -5.24
CA VAL A 359 4.95 12.42 -6.62
C VAL A 359 6.39 12.95 -6.68
N PHE A 360 6.74 13.94 -5.86
CA PHE A 360 8.14 14.39 -5.73
C PHE A 360 9.07 13.33 -5.17
N THR A 361 8.63 12.51 -4.20
CA THR A 361 9.47 11.39 -3.72
C THR A 361 9.76 10.36 -4.82
N ILE A 362 8.86 10.18 -5.80
CA ILE A 362 9.08 9.30 -6.95
C ILE A 362 10.13 9.91 -7.89
N ILE A 363 10.10 11.23 -8.12
CA ILE A 363 11.13 11.93 -8.91
C ILE A 363 12.50 11.80 -8.24
N GLN A 364 12.57 12.05 -6.93
CA GLN A 364 13.80 11.88 -6.15
C GLN A 364 14.28 10.42 -6.17
N GLY A 365 13.38 9.45 -6.07
CA GLY A 365 13.70 8.04 -6.21
C GLY A 365 14.25 7.65 -7.58
N ALA A 366 13.76 8.30 -8.64
CA ALA A 366 14.23 8.08 -10.01
C ALA A 366 15.60 8.71 -10.28
N VAL A 367 15.90 9.88 -9.68
CA VAL A 367 17.07 10.70 -10.03
C VAL A 367 18.15 10.70 -8.95
N ASP A 368 17.77 10.85 -7.68
CA ASP A 368 18.71 11.11 -6.57
C ASP A 368 19.11 9.87 -5.80
N PHE A 369 18.36 8.78 -5.92
CA PHE A 369 18.65 7.54 -5.21
C PHE A 369 19.48 6.58 -6.08
N PRO A 370 20.75 6.29 -5.74
CA PRO A 370 21.67 5.50 -6.57
C PRO A 370 21.41 3.99 -6.44
N ASP A 371 20.19 3.58 -6.74
CA ASP A 371 19.72 2.21 -6.64
C ASP A 371 18.92 1.88 -7.91
N PRO A 372 19.53 1.17 -8.87
CA PRO A 372 18.90 0.90 -10.17
C PRO A 372 17.55 0.20 -10.05
N ILE A 373 17.34 -0.65 -9.04
CA ILE A 373 16.06 -1.34 -8.84
C ILE A 373 14.97 -0.34 -8.45
N ALA A 374 15.28 0.57 -7.52
CA ALA A 374 14.34 1.61 -7.09
C ALA A 374 14.08 2.63 -8.20
N GLN A 375 15.12 3.05 -8.92
CA GLN A 375 15.01 3.98 -10.05
C GLN A 375 14.09 3.41 -11.15
N LYS A 376 14.32 2.16 -11.55
CA LYS A 376 13.45 1.43 -12.49
C LYS A 376 11.99 1.44 -12.03
N THR A 377 11.74 1.08 -10.78
CA THR A 377 10.38 1.08 -10.20
C THR A 377 9.76 2.48 -10.23
N CYS A 378 10.54 3.53 -9.94
CA CYS A 378 10.07 4.91 -10.03
C CYS A 378 9.67 5.29 -11.47
N PHE A 379 10.47 4.94 -12.49
CA PHE A 379 10.09 5.18 -13.88
C PHE A 379 8.85 4.40 -14.32
N ILE A 380 8.66 3.17 -13.84
CA ILE A 380 7.41 2.42 -14.07
C ILE A 380 6.21 3.17 -13.48
N ILE A 381 6.34 3.70 -12.26
CA ILE A 381 5.29 4.51 -11.63
C ILE A 381 5.04 5.78 -12.44
N LEU A 382 6.08 6.55 -12.80
CA LEU A 382 5.94 7.79 -13.57
C LEU A 382 5.26 7.55 -14.92
N SER A 383 5.67 6.51 -15.65
CA SER A 383 5.03 6.11 -16.90
C SER A 383 3.54 5.79 -16.68
N LYS A 384 3.20 5.09 -15.59
CA LYS A 384 1.81 4.81 -15.23
C LYS A 384 1.02 6.07 -14.88
N LEU A 385 1.61 7.01 -14.14
CA LEU A 385 0.96 8.29 -13.83
C LEU A 385 0.70 9.12 -15.10
N VAL A 386 1.63 9.13 -16.06
CA VAL A 386 1.43 9.75 -17.38
C VAL A 386 0.30 9.06 -18.15
N GLU A 387 0.26 7.72 -18.14
CA GLU A 387 -0.81 6.96 -18.79
C GLU A 387 -2.20 7.38 -18.26
N LEU A 388 -2.29 7.63 -16.95
CA LEU A 388 -3.53 7.93 -16.26
C LEU A 388 -3.92 9.41 -16.34
N TRP A 389 -2.97 10.32 -16.17
CA TRP A 389 -3.24 11.75 -15.94
C TRP A 389 -2.64 12.69 -17.00
N GLY A 390 -1.86 12.17 -17.97
CA GLY A 390 -1.21 13.00 -18.99
C GLY A 390 -2.12 13.44 -20.15
N GLY A 391 -3.31 12.84 -20.29
CA GLY A 391 -4.27 13.15 -21.35
C GLY A 391 -5.04 14.47 -21.15
N LYS A 392 -5.90 14.82 -22.10
CA LYS A 392 -6.74 16.04 -22.06
C LYS A 392 -7.75 16.03 -20.89
N ASP A 393 -8.28 14.86 -20.55
CA ASP A 393 -9.19 14.65 -19.43
C ASP A 393 -8.46 14.24 -18.14
N GLY A 394 -7.13 14.48 -18.09
CA GLY A 394 -6.27 14.12 -16.97
C GLY A 394 -6.36 15.08 -15.77
N MET A 395 -5.54 14.82 -14.75
CA MET A 395 -5.46 15.69 -13.57
C MET A 395 -4.93 17.07 -13.96
N VAL A 396 -5.64 18.12 -13.59
CA VAL A 396 -5.25 19.51 -13.87
C VAL A 396 -3.91 19.82 -13.20
N GLY A 397 -3.02 20.50 -13.93
CA GLY A 397 -1.64 20.81 -13.49
C GLY A 397 -0.66 19.65 -13.66
N PHE A 398 -1.13 18.43 -13.93
CA PHE A 398 -0.24 17.30 -14.22
C PHE A 398 0.56 17.47 -15.54
N PRO A 399 0.03 18.09 -16.62
CA PRO A 399 0.84 18.41 -17.79
C PRO A 399 2.08 19.28 -17.45
N ASP A 400 1.91 20.31 -16.62
CA ASP A 400 3.04 21.14 -16.17
C ASP A 400 4.06 20.31 -15.37
N PHE A 401 3.57 19.40 -14.52
CA PHE A 401 4.42 18.48 -13.76
C PHE A 401 5.22 17.54 -14.68
N ILE A 402 4.62 17.05 -15.77
CA ILE A 402 5.31 16.24 -16.78
C ILE A 402 6.53 16.99 -17.31
N TYR A 403 6.35 18.22 -17.77
CA TYR A 403 7.41 18.99 -18.43
C TYR A 403 8.44 19.55 -17.44
N LYS A 404 8.04 19.92 -16.22
CA LYS A 404 8.95 20.46 -15.20
C LYS A 404 9.76 19.39 -14.46
N HIS A 405 9.26 18.16 -14.36
CA HIS A 405 9.87 17.14 -13.49
C HIS A 405 10.05 15.78 -14.17
N ILE A 406 9.02 15.23 -14.84
CA ILE A 406 9.12 13.86 -15.40
C ILE A 406 10.05 13.83 -16.62
N VAL A 407 9.89 14.76 -17.56
CA VAL A 407 10.76 14.88 -18.73
C VAL A 407 12.20 15.09 -18.27
N PRO A 408 12.51 16.07 -17.40
CA PRO A 408 13.86 16.21 -16.88
C PRO A 408 14.42 14.96 -16.19
N ALA A 409 13.63 14.25 -15.38
CA ALA A 409 14.08 13.03 -14.73
C ALA A 409 14.56 11.96 -15.72
N CYS A 410 13.91 11.82 -16.89
CA CYS A 410 14.32 10.87 -17.94
C CYS A 410 15.70 11.15 -18.53
N PHE A 411 16.24 12.37 -18.37
CA PHE A 411 17.58 12.75 -18.85
C PHE A 411 18.57 12.93 -17.71
N LEU A 412 18.17 13.55 -16.60
CA LEU A 412 19.06 13.80 -15.46
C LEU A 412 19.50 12.51 -14.77
N ALA A 413 18.63 11.49 -14.66
CA ALA A 413 19.02 10.23 -14.03
C ALA A 413 20.12 9.50 -14.81
N PRO A 414 20.01 9.28 -16.14
CA PRO A 414 21.08 8.67 -16.93
C PRO A 414 22.38 9.48 -17.01
N LEU A 415 22.33 10.79 -16.75
CA LEU A 415 23.50 11.67 -16.75
C LEU A 415 24.28 11.67 -15.43
N LYS A 416 23.75 11.02 -14.38
CA LYS A 416 24.48 10.94 -13.11
C LYS A 416 25.68 9.99 -13.20
N PRO A 417 26.78 10.29 -12.50
CA PRO A 417 27.96 9.41 -12.47
C PRO A 417 27.66 8.04 -11.86
N THR A 418 26.59 7.93 -11.05
CA THR A 418 26.13 6.66 -10.46
C THR A 418 25.34 5.79 -11.44
N PHE A 419 25.05 6.27 -12.65
CA PHE A 419 24.24 5.57 -13.66
C PHE A 419 25.15 4.87 -14.69
N ASP A 420 25.64 3.68 -14.34
CA ASP A 420 26.56 2.91 -15.18
C ASP A 420 25.87 2.22 -16.37
N LEU A 421 26.13 2.69 -17.60
CA LEU A 421 25.57 2.12 -18.84
C LEU A 421 26.15 0.75 -19.23
N SER A 422 27.13 0.22 -18.50
CA SER A 422 27.63 -1.15 -18.59
C SER A 422 26.90 -2.12 -17.66
N ASP A 423 26.29 -1.62 -16.58
CA ASP A 423 25.50 -2.42 -15.64
C ASP A 423 24.13 -2.82 -16.23
N ALA A 424 23.77 -4.09 -16.05
CA ALA A 424 22.54 -4.65 -16.58
C ALA A 424 21.28 -4.05 -15.94
N GLN A 425 21.29 -3.74 -14.64
CA GLN A 425 20.11 -3.17 -13.95
C GLN A 425 19.87 -1.72 -14.38
N THR A 426 20.95 -0.98 -14.59
CA THR A 426 20.94 0.39 -15.07
C THR A 426 20.46 0.48 -16.52
N VAL A 427 20.84 -0.48 -17.38
CA VAL A 427 20.28 -0.60 -18.74
C VAL A 427 18.78 -0.90 -18.72
N LEU A 428 18.29 -1.71 -17.76
CA LEU A 428 16.85 -1.92 -17.57
C LEU A 428 16.16 -0.62 -17.14
N THR A 429 16.78 0.18 -16.27
CA THR A 429 16.27 1.49 -15.86
C THR A 429 16.18 2.45 -17.05
N LEU A 430 17.23 2.50 -17.88
CA LEU A 430 17.26 3.30 -19.10
C LEU A 430 16.14 2.91 -20.08
N SER A 431 15.82 1.62 -20.15
CA SER A 431 14.71 1.13 -20.95
C SER A 431 13.35 1.64 -20.45
N GLU A 432 13.19 1.83 -19.14
CA GLU A 432 11.99 2.45 -18.55
C GLU A 432 11.96 3.98 -18.74
N CYS A 433 13.11 4.66 -18.78
CA CYS A 433 13.18 6.07 -19.20
C CYS A 433 12.63 6.25 -20.62
N ALA A 434 13.08 5.40 -21.57
CA ALA A 434 12.58 5.39 -22.94
C ALA A 434 11.07 5.12 -23.00
N LEU A 435 10.56 4.16 -22.22
CA LEU A 435 9.12 3.88 -22.13
C LEU A 435 8.33 5.07 -21.58
N THR A 436 8.87 5.76 -20.59
CA THR A 436 8.25 6.95 -20.00
C THR A 436 8.14 8.06 -21.03
N LEU A 437 9.22 8.38 -21.75
CA LEU A 437 9.20 9.34 -22.86
C LEU A 437 8.21 8.96 -23.95
N LYS A 438 8.14 7.67 -24.30
CA LYS A 438 7.17 7.16 -25.29
C LYS A 438 5.72 7.33 -24.81
N MET A 439 5.46 7.07 -23.53
CA MET A 439 4.13 7.26 -22.94
C MET A 439 3.73 8.74 -22.91
N ILE A 440 4.66 9.65 -22.59
CA ILE A 440 4.41 11.09 -22.66
C ILE A 440 4.08 11.49 -24.10
N HIS A 441 4.84 11.01 -25.09
CA HIS A 441 4.53 11.26 -26.49
C HIS A 441 3.15 10.74 -26.89
N LEU A 442 2.77 9.53 -26.44
CA LEU A 442 1.45 8.97 -26.72
C LEU A 442 0.31 9.84 -26.17
N LYS A 443 0.52 10.50 -25.01
CA LYS A 443 -0.51 11.32 -24.36
C LYS A 443 -0.52 12.78 -24.79
N ARG A 444 0.64 13.36 -25.13
CA ARG A 444 0.81 14.78 -25.47
C ARG A 444 1.05 15.05 -26.95
N GLY A 445 1.42 14.02 -27.71
CA GLY A 445 1.66 14.10 -29.14
C GLY A 445 2.79 15.10 -29.49
N PRO A 446 2.53 16.06 -30.38
CA PRO A 446 3.56 16.98 -30.90
C PRO A 446 4.09 17.97 -29.86
N GLU A 447 3.33 18.26 -28.80
CA GLU A 447 3.73 19.18 -27.73
C GLU A 447 5.03 18.75 -27.05
N LEU A 448 5.21 17.44 -26.81
CA LEU A 448 6.47 16.90 -26.29
C LEU A 448 7.65 17.17 -27.24
N ILE A 449 7.44 16.96 -28.54
CA ILE A 449 8.50 17.12 -29.53
C ILE A 449 8.93 18.59 -29.61
N GLN A 450 7.97 19.51 -29.61
CA GLN A 450 8.24 20.94 -29.59
C GLN A 450 9.04 21.35 -28.34
N PHE A 451 8.60 20.92 -27.16
CA PHE A 451 9.28 21.21 -25.90
C PHE A 451 10.72 20.68 -25.87
N LEU A 452 10.94 19.43 -26.32
CA LEU A 452 12.28 18.85 -26.38
C LEU A 452 13.21 19.61 -27.34
N GLN A 453 12.71 19.98 -28.53
CA GLN A 453 13.52 20.66 -29.55
C GLN A 453 13.81 22.12 -29.22
N GLN A 454 12.85 22.84 -28.64
CA GLN A 454 12.92 24.30 -28.49
C GLN A 454 13.41 24.73 -27.10
N GLU A 455 13.16 23.92 -26.08
CA GLU A 455 13.40 24.33 -24.69
C GLU A 455 14.39 23.39 -23.99
N TYR A 456 14.06 22.10 -23.88
CA TYR A 456 14.76 21.23 -22.93
C TYR A 456 16.12 20.73 -23.43
N LEU A 457 16.22 20.11 -24.62
CA LEU A 457 17.51 19.59 -25.13
C LEU A 457 18.54 20.70 -25.39
N PRO A 458 18.15 21.89 -25.92
CA PRO A 458 19.07 23.03 -25.99
C PRO A 458 19.57 23.50 -24.62
N SER A 459 18.73 23.45 -23.57
CA SER A 459 19.16 23.79 -22.20
C SER A 459 20.20 22.82 -21.64
N LEU A 460 20.21 21.58 -22.14
CA LEU A 460 21.25 20.59 -21.85
C LEU A 460 22.46 20.74 -22.79
N GLN A 461 22.50 21.70 -23.71
CA GLN A 461 23.60 21.86 -24.69
C GLN A 461 23.75 20.69 -25.68
N VAL A 462 22.69 19.91 -25.92
CA VAL A 462 22.68 18.85 -26.93
C VAL A 462 22.64 19.45 -28.33
N SER A 463 23.43 18.93 -29.27
CA SER A 463 23.48 19.46 -30.64
C SER A 463 22.11 19.36 -31.35
N PRO A 464 21.80 20.29 -32.28
CA PRO A 464 20.54 20.25 -33.02
C PRO A 464 20.32 18.95 -33.80
N GLU A 465 21.38 18.35 -34.35
CA GLU A 465 21.32 17.12 -35.14
C GLU A 465 20.92 15.93 -34.26
N ILE A 466 21.54 15.78 -33.09
CA ILE A 466 21.22 14.73 -32.13
C ILE A 466 19.81 14.94 -31.56
N SER A 467 19.44 16.20 -31.31
CA SER A 467 18.10 16.56 -30.82
C SER A 467 17.01 16.19 -31.83
N GLN A 468 17.23 16.44 -33.12
CA GLN A 468 16.32 16.04 -34.19
C GLN A 468 16.22 14.52 -34.32
N GLU A 469 17.35 13.81 -34.27
CA GLU A 469 17.40 12.34 -34.35
C GLU A 469 16.60 11.70 -33.21
N LEU A 470 16.81 12.13 -31.96
CA LEU A 470 16.05 11.65 -30.80
C LEU A 470 14.54 11.90 -30.98
N CYS A 471 14.16 13.11 -31.42
CA CYS A 471 12.76 13.45 -31.63
C CYS A 471 12.10 12.63 -32.73
N GLN A 472 12.82 12.29 -33.80
CA GLN A 472 12.34 11.39 -34.84
C GLN A 472 12.14 9.96 -34.30
N VAL A 473 13.10 9.46 -33.52
CA VAL A 473 13.01 8.11 -32.93
C VAL A 473 11.85 8.00 -31.93
N ILE A 474 11.60 9.02 -31.10
CA ILE A 474 10.44 9.05 -30.18
C ILE A 474 9.11 8.93 -30.92
N GLN A 475 9.01 9.50 -32.12
CA GLN A 475 7.79 9.46 -32.94
C GLN A 475 7.53 8.08 -33.57
N GLN A 476 8.56 7.26 -33.78
CA GLN A 476 8.39 5.93 -34.41
C GLN A 476 7.54 4.99 -33.55
N PRO A 477 6.60 4.24 -34.13
CA PRO A 477 5.66 3.41 -33.35
C PRO A 477 6.34 2.30 -32.54
N ASP A 478 7.44 1.72 -33.05
CA ASP A 478 8.16 0.65 -32.36
C ASP A 478 9.04 1.18 -31.23
N VAL A 479 8.64 0.90 -30.00
CA VAL A 479 9.37 1.30 -28.79
C VAL A 479 10.74 0.61 -28.66
N LYS A 480 10.96 -0.53 -29.32
CA LYS A 480 12.28 -1.19 -29.32
C LYS A 480 13.33 -0.33 -29.98
N VAL A 481 12.97 0.41 -31.04
CA VAL A 481 13.89 1.34 -31.71
C VAL A 481 14.35 2.43 -30.74
N LEU A 482 13.41 3.01 -29.99
CA LEU A 482 13.74 4.01 -28.97
C LEU A 482 14.63 3.45 -27.85
N LYS A 483 14.32 2.25 -27.34
CA LYS A 483 15.15 1.59 -26.32
C LYS A 483 16.58 1.31 -26.78
N ASN A 484 16.76 0.95 -28.05
CA ASN A 484 18.08 0.71 -28.62
C ASN A 484 18.84 2.03 -28.85
N TYR A 485 18.13 3.06 -29.34
CA TYR A 485 18.72 4.36 -29.63
C TYR A 485 19.11 5.14 -28.38
N ILE A 486 18.32 5.07 -27.30
CA ILE A 486 18.52 5.93 -26.12
C ILE A 486 19.87 5.69 -25.44
N LYS A 487 20.41 4.47 -25.50
CA LYS A 487 21.77 4.17 -25.01
C LYS A 487 22.83 4.90 -25.84
N ALA A 488 22.73 4.83 -27.17
CA ALA A 488 23.63 5.53 -28.07
C ALA A 488 23.51 7.06 -27.92
N PHE A 489 22.31 7.58 -27.67
CA PHE A 489 22.08 8.99 -27.37
C PHE A 489 22.94 9.43 -26.16
N PHE A 490 22.84 8.77 -25.00
CA PHE A 490 23.62 9.18 -23.82
C PHE A 490 25.14 8.97 -23.98
N GLN A 491 25.57 8.01 -24.80
CA GLN A 491 26.99 7.84 -25.13
C GLN A 491 27.52 8.94 -26.05
N ARG A 492 26.68 9.45 -26.98
CA ARG A 492 27.04 10.48 -27.97
C ARG A 492 26.84 11.90 -27.46
N ALA A 493 25.89 12.10 -26.57
CA ALA A 493 25.45 13.43 -26.14
C ALA A 493 26.54 14.22 -25.41
N LYS A 494 27.61 13.56 -24.91
CA LYS A 494 28.77 14.17 -24.21
C LYS A 494 28.34 15.40 -23.40
N LEU A 495 27.49 15.15 -22.41
CA LEU A 495 27.03 16.12 -21.42
C LEU A 495 27.91 16.06 -20.17
#